data_AF-A0A2T3W5T8-F1
#
_entry.id   AF-A0A2T3W5T8-F1
#
_cell.length_a   1.000
_cell.length_b   1.000
_cell.length_c   1.000
_cell.angle_alpha   90.00
_cell.angle_beta   90.00
_cell.angle_gamma   90.00
#
_symmetry.space_group_name_H-M   'P 1'
#
loop_
_entity.id
_entity.type
_entity.pdbx_description
1 polymer ?
#
loop_
_entity_poly.entity_id
_entity_poly.type
_entity_poly.pdbx_seq_one_letter_code
_entity_poly.pdbx_strand_id
1 'polypeptide(L)'
;MAFEAAWATHDLRLLPAGLPRWLLLHWLGEQGWLVHGSAQPHLTLFEPRSPHDLSADEFSKRTGVFATSDSLWAMMYALRDRVRTARMLNTAVQVQRGGHWSRTQYFLSLAPRRPLQISGPELLAPGWVYVLPRTSFEPMPPYDWPGLGHVREPHWVSPHATAPLLRVLSSSLLIFRSTERSEYRKKYVAPHVTTLQESTAKSPLPVQRT
;
A
#
# COMPACT_ATOMS: atom_id res chain seq x y z
N MET A 1 8.78 17.04 17.40
CA MET A 1 9.55 16.13 16.50
C MET A 1 9.36 16.55 15.04
N ALA A 2 10.28 16.23 14.12
CA ALA A 2 10.26 16.77 12.73
C ALA A 2 8.97 16.48 11.95
N PHE A 3 8.31 15.33 12.19
CA PHE A 3 7.02 15.00 11.58
C PHE A 3 5.90 15.94 12.04
N GLU A 4 5.82 16.24 13.34
CA GLU A 4 4.82 17.17 13.88
C GLU A 4 4.99 18.57 13.28
N ALA A 5 6.23 19.06 13.17
CA ALA A 5 6.52 20.38 12.61
C ALA A 5 6.18 20.45 11.11
N ALA A 6 6.55 19.43 10.34
CA ALA A 6 6.23 19.32 8.92
C ALA A 6 4.72 19.19 8.70
N TRP A 7 4.02 18.48 9.57
CA TRP A 7 2.57 18.34 9.51
C TRP A 7 1.86 19.65 9.85
N ALA A 8 2.20 20.28 10.97
CA ALA A 8 1.56 21.50 11.45
C ALA A 8 1.62 22.67 10.45
N THR A 9 2.69 22.72 9.63
CA THR A 9 2.90 23.77 8.63
C THR A 9 2.62 23.31 7.20
N HIS A 10 2.32 22.02 7.00
CA HIS A 10 2.31 21.33 5.70
C HIS A 10 3.62 21.53 4.89
N ASP A 11 4.74 21.83 5.55
CA ASP A 11 6.04 22.04 4.92
C ASP A 11 6.94 20.81 5.02
N LEU A 12 6.98 20.03 3.94
CA LEU A 12 7.82 18.84 3.82
C LEU A 12 9.34 19.15 3.85
N ARG A 13 9.76 20.40 3.68
CA ARG A 13 11.18 20.79 3.77
C ARG A 13 11.71 20.73 5.20
N LEU A 14 10.82 20.71 6.19
CA LEU A 14 11.19 20.54 7.60
C LEU A 14 11.59 19.11 7.96
N LEU A 15 11.40 18.15 7.04
CA LEU A 15 11.91 16.79 7.22
C LEU A 15 13.40 16.72 6.91
N PRO A 16 14.18 15.96 7.69
CA PRO A 16 15.58 15.69 7.40
C PRO A 16 15.82 15.23 5.96
N ALA A 17 16.91 15.70 5.36
CA ALA A 17 17.33 15.25 4.04
C ALA A 17 17.53 13.73 4.04
N GLY A 18 17.08 13.07 2.95
CA GLY A 18 17.15 11.61 2.81
C GLY A 18 16.10 10.83 3.60
N LEU A 19 15.30 11.47 4.47
CA LEU A 19 14.24 10.77 5.19
C LEU A 19 13.16 10.25 4.20
N PRO A 20 12.90 8.93 4.16
CA PRO A 20 11.87 8.38 3.29
C PRO A 20 10.51 8.99 3.59
N ARG A 21 9.85 9.57 2.58
CA ARG A 21 8.56 10.25 2.74
C ARG A 21 7.45 9.31 3.21
N TRP A 22 7.58 8.02 2.95
CA TRP A 22 6.63 7.01 3.43
C TRP A 22 6.61 6.89 4.95
N LEU A 23 7.69 7.23 5.67
CA LEU A 23 7.69 7.22 7.13
C LEU A 23 6.79 8.31 7.72
N LEU A 24 6.74 9.49 7.09
CA LEU A 24 5.77 10.53 7.46
C LEU A 24 4.34 10.02 7.24
N LEU A 25 4.08 9.39 6.08
CA LEU A 25 2.76 8.85 5.76
C LEU A 25 2.34 7.74 6.74
N HIS A 26 3.28 6.89 7.13
CA HIS A 26 3.06 5.85 8.13
C HIS A 26 2.72 6.47 9.49
N TRP A 27 3.53 7.43 9.95
CA TRP A 27 3.28 8.16 11.19
C TRP A 27 1.90 8.86 11.17
N LEU A 28 1.53 9.51 10.07
CA LEU A 28 0.21 10.13 9.91
C LEU A 28 -0.93 9.11 10.00
N GLY A 29 -0.76 7.92 9.44
CA GLY A 29 -1.70 6.81 9.60
C GLY A 29 -1.86 6.38 11.07
N GLU A 30 -0.77 6.31 11.83
CA GLU A 30 -0.80 6.05 13.28
C GLU A 30 -1.49 7.18 14.06
N GLN A 31 -1.45 8.43 13.57
CA GLN A 31 -2.20 9.55 14.12
C GLN A 31 -3.70 9.54 13.72
N GLY A 32 -4.15 8.55 12.95
CA GLY A 32 -5.55 8.41 12.53
C GLY A 32 -5.93 9.17 11.26
N TRP A 33 -4.95 9.72 10.53
CA TRP A 33 -5.20 10.26 9.20
C TRP A 33 -5.34 9.15 8.16
N LEU A 34 -6.10 9.42 7.11
CA LEU A 34 -6.24 8.51 5.97
C LEU A 34 -5.36 8.97 4.83
N VAL A 35 -5.03 8.04 3.94
CA VAL A 35 -4.22 8.31 2.75
C VAL A 35 -4.83 7.71 1.49
N HIS A 36 -4.68 8.43 0.37
CA HIS A 36 -5.14 8.01 -0.95
C HIS A 36 -3.98 8.05 -1.95
N GLY A 37 -3.75 6.96 -2.67
CA GLY A 37 -2.74 6.88 -3.71
C GLY A 37 -3.28 7.19 -5.09
N SER A 38 -2.63 8.09 -5.83
CA SER A 38 -3.01 8.43 -7.19
C SER A 38 -1.80 8.77 -8.06
N ALA A 39 -1.85 8.40 -9.34
CA ALA A 39 -0.87 8.84 -10.33
C ALA A 39 -1.12 10.29 -10.78
N GLN A 40 -2.32 10.85 -10.53
CA GLN A 40 -2.67 12.20 -10.96
C GLN A 40 -2.03 13.24 -10.02
N PRO A 41 -1.20 14.15 -10.55
CA PRO A 41 -0.69 15.26 -9.77
C PRO A 41 -1.79 16.33 -9.59
N HIS A 42 -1.70 17.12 -8.52
CA HIS A 42 -2.54 18.32 -8.29
C HIS A 42 -4.04 18.08 -8.07
N LEU A 43 -4.45 16.92 -7.52
CA LEU A 43 -5.82 16.77 -7.04
C LEU A 43 -6.07 17.71 -5.86
N THR A 44 -7.03 18.62 -6.02
CA THR A 44 -7.49 19.56 -4.97
C THR A 44 -8.81 19.13 -4.33
N LEU A 45 -9.54 18.24 -5.00
CA LEU A 45 -10.80 17.67 -4.51
C LEU A 45 -10.93 16.23 -5.03
N PHE A 46 -11.27 15.32 -4.11
CA PHE A 46 -11.72 13.99 -4.44
C PHE A 46 -13.23 13.97 -4.45
N GLU A 47 -13.83 13.57 -5.57
CA GLU A 47 -15.27 13.42 -5.70
C GLU A 47 -15.65 11.95 -5.55
N PRO A 48 -16.82 11.65 -4.94
CA PRO A 48 -17.35 10.29 -4.91
C PRO A 48 -17.52 9.73 -6.32
N ARG A 49 -17.00 8.53 -6.56
CA ARG A 49 -17.12 7.85 -7.86
C ARG A 49 -17.46 6.38 -7.66
N SER A 50 -18.23 5.83 -8.58
CA SER A 50 -18.43 4.38 -8.65
C SER A 50 -17.13 3.73 -9.11
N PRO A 51 -16.55 2.82 -8.33
CA PRO A 51 -15.30 2.18 -8.70
C PRO A 51 -15.56 1.13 -9.78
N HIS A 52 -14.56 0.89 -10.63
CA HIS A 52 -14.54 -0.29 -11.48
C HIS A 52 -13.88 -1.42 -10.67
N ASP A 53 -14.63 -1.95 -9.72
CA ASP A 53 -14.16 -2.93 -8.75
C ASP A 53 -14.78 -4.32 -9.02
N LEU A 54 -13.95 -5.36 -8.90
CA LEU A 54 -14.32 -6.76 -9.16
C LEU A 54 -14.22 -7.63 -7.90
N SER A 55 -14.09 -7.01 -6.72
CA SER A 55 -14.13 -7.70 -5.44
C SER A 55 -15.47 -8.41 -5.24
N ALA A 56 -15.44 -9.44 -4.41
CA ALA A 56 -16.64 -10.16 -4.03
C ALA A 56 -17.52 -9.36 -3.06
N ASP A 57 -16.96 -8.37 -2.38
CA ASP A 57 -17.65 -7.61 -1.33
C ASP A 57 -18.46 -6.42 -1.87
N GLU A 58 -19.53 -6.05 -1.17
CA GLU A 58 -20.38 -4.91 -1.56
C GLU A 58 -19.80 -3.55 -1.12
N PHE A 59 -18.89 -3.54 -0.14
CA PHE A 59 -18.34 -2.30 0.42
C PHE A 59 -17.47 -1.59 -0.62
N SER A 60 -16.57 -2.33 -1.27
CA SER A 60 -15.66 -1.88 -2.33
C SER A 60 -16.38 -1.49 -3.61
N LYS A 61 -17.69 -1.78 -3.75
CA LYS A 61 -18.52 -1.40 -4.91
C LYS A 61 -19.28 -0.07 -4.70
N ARG A 62 -19.27 0.47 -3.48
CA ARG A 62 -19.98 1.71 -3.14
C ARG A 62 -19.45 2.90 -3.94
N THR A 63 -20.34 3.79 -4.37
CA THR A 63 -19.94 5.11 -4.87
C THR A 63 -19.33 5.90 -3.71
N GLY A 64 -18.08 6.34 -3.85
CA GLY A 64 -17.39 7.04 -2.77
C GLY A 64 -16.00 7.54 -3.12
N VAL A 65 -15.44 8.35 -2.22
CA VAL A 65 -14.00 8.61 -2.14
C VAL A 65 -13.41 7.49 -1.31
N PHE A 66 -12.50 6.72 -1.91
CA PHE A 66 -11.80 5.63 -1.21
C PHE A 66 -10.50 6.12 -0.60
N ALA A 67 -10.17 5.63 0.58
CA ALA A 67 -8.91 5.90 1.25
C ALA A 67 -8.47 4.67 2.07
N THR A 68 -7.26 4.72 2.59
CA THR A 68 -6.75 3.68 3.46
C THR A 68 -6.04 4.28 4.66
N SER A 69 -6.09 3.59 5.80
CA SER A 69 -5.25 3.91 6.96
C SER A 69 -3.82 3.34 6.85
N ASP A 70 -3.50 2.70 5.72
CA ASP A 70 -2.22 2.05 5.44
C ASP A 70 -1.47 2.73 4.29
N SER A 71 -0.31 3.32 4.61
CA SER A 71 0.50 4.06 3.65
C SER A 71 1.10 3.19 2.56
N LEU A 72 1.47 1.94 2.86
CA LEU A 72 2.04 1.05 1.85
C LEU A 72 0.99 0.66 0.83
N TRP A 73 -0.23 0.37 1.26
CA TRP A 73 -1.31 0.06 0.35
C TRP A 73 -1.67 1.25 -0.56
N ALA A 74 -1.73 2.47 0.00
CA ALA A 74 -1.89 3.68 -0.81
C ALA A 74 -0.77 3.84 -1.85
N MET A 75 0.48 3.57 -1.47
CA MET A 75 1.60 3.64 -2.41
C MET A 75 1.48 2.65 -3.57
N MET A 76 0.87 1.47 -3.38
CA MET A 76 0.63 0.52 -4.48
C MET A 76 -0.26 1.12 -5.58
N TYR A 77 -1.29 1.89 -5.20
CA TYR A 77 -2.12 2.62 -6.15
C TYR A 77 -1.39 3.81 -6.78
N ALA A 78 -0.62 4.55 -5.98
CA ALA A 78 0.11 5.73 -6.44
C ALA A 78 1.17 5.38 -7.49
N LEU A 79 1.91 4.29 -7.28
CA LEU A 79 3.10 3.97 -8.06
C LEU A 79 2.81 3.16 -9.33
N ARG A 80 1.58 2.72 -9.57
CA ARG A 80 1.23 1.96 -10.78
C ARG A 80 1.42 2.85 -12.02
N ASP A 81 2.31 2.44 -12.93
CA ASP A 81 2.37 3.03 -14.27
C ASP A 81 1.15 2.57 -15.08
N ARG A 82 0.15 3.44 -15.25
CA ARG A 82 -1.08 3.13 -15.99
C ARG A 82 -0.88 2.98 -17.51
N VAL A 83 0.21 3.55 -18.04
CA VAL A 83 0.59 3.43 -19.46
C VAL A 83 1.15 2.03 -19.73
N ARG A 84 1.94 1.49 -18.80
CA ARG A 84 2.56 0.16 -18.96
C ARG A 84 1.77 -0.99 -18.35
N THR A 85 0.94 -0.73 -17.34
CA THR A 85 0.24 -1.76 -16.56
C THR A 85 -1.21 -1.95 -17.01
N ALA A 86 -1.54 -3.14 -17.52
CA ALA A 86 -2.90 -3.53 -17.87
C ALA A 86 -3.76 -3.75 -16.64
N ARG A 87 -3.28 -4.58 -15.72
CA ARG A 87 -4.02 -5.01 -14.52
C ARG A 87 -3.12 -4.92 -13.30
N MET A 88 -3.73 -4.59 -12.18
CA MET A 88 -3.10 -4.63 -10.88
C MET A 88 -3.99 -5.49 -9.99
N LEU A 89 -3.37 -6.41 -9.28
CA LEU A 89 -3.99 -7.11 -8.16
C LEU A 89 -3.17 -6.75 -6.93
N ASN A 90 -3.83 -6.20 -5.91
CA ASN A 90 -3.19 -5.82 -4.67
C ASN A 90 -4.06 -6.18 -3.47
N THR A 91 -3.43 -6.32 -2.32
CA THR A 91 -4.12 -6.59 -1.05
C THR A 91 -3.29 -6.04 0.10
N ALA A 92 -3.97 -5.52 1.11
CA ALA A 92 -3.42 -5.25 2.43
C ALA A 92 -4.42 -5.78 3.47
N VAL A 93 -4.08 -6.89 4.14
CA VAL A 93 -5.05 -7.62 4.96
C VAL A 93 -4.46 -8.06 6.28
N GLN A 94 -5.25 -7.99 7.34
CA GLN A 94 -4.95 -8.64 8.61
C GLN A 94 -5.89 -9.82 8.79
N VAL A 95 -5.36 -10.95 9.23
CA VAL A 95 -6.13 -12.18 9.46
C VAL A 95 -6.32 -12.38 10.95
N GLN A 96 -7.53 -12.73 11.37
CA GLN A 96 -7.80 -13.06 12.77
C GLN A 96 -7.26 -14.46 13.09
N ARG A 97 -6.38 -14.55 14.09
CA ARG A 97 -5.81 -15.81 14.59
C ARG A 97 -5.76 -15.77 16.11
N GLY A 98 -6.39 -16.74 16.77
CA GLY A 98 -6.37 -16.84 18.24
C GLY A 98 -6.92 -15.58 18.95
N GLY A 99 -7.96 -14.95 18.41
CA GLY A 99 -8.57 -13.74 18.98
C GLY A 99 -7.83 -12.43 18.68
N HIS A 100 -6.68 -12.47 18.01
CA HIS A 100 -5.90 -11.29 17.66
C HIS A 100 -5.78 -11.10 16.15
N TRP A 101 -5.61 -9.85 15.72
CA TRP A 101 -5.30 -9.52 14.34
C TRP A 101 -3.80 -9.69 14.07
N SER A 102 -3.46 -10.35 12.97
CA SER A 102 -2.07 -10.47 12.52
C SER A 102 -1.48 -9.10 12.16
N ARG A 103 -0.16 -9.07 11.89
CA ARG A 103 0.43 -7.97 11.12
C ARG A 103 -0.22 -7.91 9.73
N THR A 104 -0.27 -6.71 9.13
CA THR A 104 -0.76 -6.55 7.76
C THR A 104 0.12 -7.35 6.79
N GLN A 105 -0.53 -8.22 6.03
CA GLN A 105 0.05 -8.98 4.93
C GLN A 105 -0.24 -8.24 3.63
N TYR A 106 0.76 -8.17 2.76
CA TYR A 106 0.69 -7.40 1.53
C TYR A 106 0.89 -8.30 0.32
N PHE A 107 0.13 -8.02 -0.73
CA PHE A 107 0.33 -8.58 -2.04
C PHE A 107 0.27 -7.48 -3.09
N LEU A 108 1.16 -7.54 -4.09
CA LEU A 108 1.12 -6.67 -5.26
C LEU A 108 1.59 -7.47 -6.47
N SER A 109 0.73 -7.52 -7.49
CA SER A 109 1.03 -8.07 -8.80
C SER A 109 0.60 -7.10 -9.88
N LEU A 110 1.47 -6.91 -10.87
CA LEU A 110 1.28 -6.00 -11.99
C LEU A 110 1.41 -6.80 -13.30
N ALA A 111 0.38 -6.75 -14.13
CA ALA A 111 0.40 -7.35 -15.45
C ALA A 111 0.73 -6.28 -16.50
N PRO A 112 1.75 -6.48 -17.37
CA PRO A 112 2.09 -5.52 -18.42
C PRO A 112 0.99 -5.48 -19.50
N ARG A 113 0.82 -4.32 -20.16
CA ARG A 113 -0.13 -4.15 -21.29
C ARG A 113 0.28 -4.87 -22.56
N ARG A 114 1.57 -5.07 -22.77
CA ARG A 114 2.11 -5.80 -23.91
C ARG A 114 3.00 -6.92 -23.38
N PRO A 115 3.06 -8.08 -24.05
CA PRO A 115 4.03 -9.12 -23.74
C PRO A 115 5.43 -8.54 -24.05
N LEU A 116 6.03 -7.95 -23.03
CA LEU A 116 7.37 -7.41 -23.06
C LEU A 116 8.15 -8.11 -21.95
N GLN A 117 9.44 -8.32 -22.16
CA GLN A 117 10.37 -8.69 -21.09
C GLN A 117 10.59 -7.47 -20.19
N ILE A 118 9.55 -7.06 -19.46
CA ILE A 118 9.55 -5.96 -18.51
C ILE A 118 9.57 -6.55 -17.11
N SER A 119 10.51 -6.10 -16.29
CA SER A 119 10.55 -6.45 -14.87
C SER A 119 9.47 -5.71 -14.07
N GLY A 120 9.03 -6.27 -12.94
CA GLY A 120 8.03 -5.62 -12.08
C GLY A 120 8.33 -4.15 -11.73
N PRO A 121 9.57 -3.77 -11.35
CA PRO A 121 9.92 -2.38 -11.06
C PRO A 121 9.71 -1.41 -12.23
N GLU A 122 9.85 -1.87 -13.47
CA GLU A 122 9.61 -1.06 -14.67
C GLU A 122 8.12 -0.82 -14.97
N LEU A 123 7.22 -1.48 -14.23
CA LEU A 123 5.78 -1.21 -14.20
C LEU A 123 5.40 -0.18 -13.14
N LEU A 124 6.38 0.36 -12.41
CA LEU A 124 6.20 1.42 -11.44
C LEU A 124 6.64 2.78 -12.00
N ALA A 125 5.87 3.81 -11.71
CA ALA A 125 6.19 5.21 -11.99
C ALA A 125 6.02 6.04 -10.71
N PRO A 126 6.65 7.23 -10.62
CA PRO A 126 6.34 8.17 -9.55
C PRO A 126 4.84 8.49 -9.50
N GLY A 127 4.32 8.66 -8.29
CA GLY A 127 2.94 9.01 -8.03
C GLY A 127 2.80 9.84 -6.76
N TRP A 128 1.56 10.05 -6.34
CA TRP A 128 1.23 10.93 -5.22
C TRP A 128 0.42 10.18 -4.18
N VAL A 129 0.76 10.42 -2.91
CA VAL A 129 -0.08 10.03 -1.78
C VAL A 129 -0.65 11.30 -1.16
N TYR A 130 -1.96 11.34 -1.05
CA TYR A 130 -2.73 12.45 -0.50
C TYR A 130 -3.19 12.09 0.90
N VAL A 131 -2.99 12.99 1.87
CA VAL A 131 -3.46 12.84 3.24
C VAL A 131 -4.86 13.44 3.34
N LEU A 132 -5.82 12.66 3.82
CA LEU A 132 -7.24 13.00 3.89
C LEU A 132 -7.73 13.03 5.35
N PRO A 133 -8.68 13.91 5.68
CA PRO A 133 -9.36 13.88 6.97
C PRO A 133 -10.21 12.60 7.10
N ARG A 134 -10.28 12.05 8.32
CA ARG A 134 -11.05 10.82 8.60
C ARG A 134 -12.55 11.07 8.82
N THR A 135 -12.96 12.29 9.13
CA THR A 135 -14.29 12.62 9.69
C THR A 135 -15.48 12.08 8.91
N SER A 136 -15.41 12.06 7.57
CA SER A 136 -16.50 11.62 6.69
C SER A 136 -16.34 10.18 6.19
N PHE A 137 -15.33 9.46 6.66
CA PHE A 137 -15.00 8.13 6.18
C PHE A 137 -15.51 7.03 7.13
N GLU A 138 -16.07 6.00 6.54
CA GLU A 138 -16.49 4.77 7.19
C GLU A 138 -15.44 3.67 6.93
N PRO A 139 -15.00 2.91 7.94
CA PRO A 139 -14.13 1.77 7.73
C PRO A 139 -14.91 0.59 7.16
N MET A 140 -14.25 -0.19 6.32
CA MET A 140 -14.77 -1.51 5.95
C MET A 140 -14.83 -2.40 7.19
N PRO A 141 -16.00 -3.02 7.47
CA PRO A 141 -16.09 -3.98 8.56
C PRO A 141 -15.28 -5.24 8.24
N PRO A 142 -14.76 -5.95 9.26
CA PRO A 142 -14.19 -7.28 9.07
C PRO A 142 -15.17 -8.25 8.42
N TYR A 143 -14.65 -9.19 7.62
CA TYR A 143 -15.45 -10.14 6.85
C TYR A 143 -14.75 -11.49 6.68
N ASP A 144 -15.47 -12.52 6.26
CA ASP A 144 -14.89 -13.84 6.00
C ASP A 144 -14.39 -13.95 4.56
N TRP A 145 -13.11 -14.26 4.40
CA TRP A 145 -12.47 -14.49 3.11
C TRP A 145 -12.28 -16.01 2.87
N PRO A 146 -12.83 -16.58 1.78
CA PRO A 146 -12.67 -17.99 1.45
C PRO A 146 -11.21 -18.46 1.39
N GLY A 147 -10.85 -19.41 2.26
CA GLY A 147 -9.50 -19.97 2.34
C GLY A 147 -8.50 -19.19 3.20
N LEU A 148 -8.82 -17.97 3.63
CA LEU A 148 -7.95 -17.17 4.50
C LEU A 148 -8.51 -17.05 5.94
N GLY A 149 -9.84 -17.06 6.09
CA GLY A 149 -10.55 -16.94 7.36
C GLY A 149 -11.16 -15.56 7.57
N HIS A 150 -11.38 -15.17 8.83
CA HIS A 150 -11.88 -13.84 9.17
C HIS A 150 -10.79 -12.79 8.99
N VAL A 151 -11.05 -11.76 8.22
CA VAL A 151 -10.08 -10.75 7.80
C VAL A 151 -10.59 -9.33 8.02
N ARG A 152 -9.65 -8.38 8.07
CA ARG A 152 -9.97 -6.96 7.92
C ARG A 152 -8.96 -6.29 7.01
N GLU A 153 -9.43 -5.27 6.30
CA GLU A 153 -8.62 -4.43 5.45
C GLU A 153 -8.60 -3.01 6.01
N PRO A 154 -7.50 -2.26 5.85
CA PRO A 154 -7.44 -0.86 6.23
C PRO A 154 -8.19 0.04 5.23
N HIS A 155 -9.33 -0.41 4.71
CA HIS A 155 -10.12 0.21 3.64
C HIS A 155 -11.18 1.14 4.23
N TRP A 156 -11.29 2.35 3.67
CA TRP A 156 -12.24 3.37 4.08
C TRP A 156 -12.97 3.95 2.88
N VAL A 157 -14.24 4.32 3.05
CA VAL A 157 -15.04 5.00 2.02
C VAL A 157 -15.76 6.21 2.60
N SER A 158 -15.80 7.30 1.85
CA SER A 158 -16.62 8.48 2.15
C SER A 158 -17.63 8.72 1.02
N PRO A 159 -18.92 8.94 1.32
CA PRO A 159 -19.90 9.34 0.30
C PRO A 159 -19.79 10.83 -0.07
N HIS A 160 -18.89 11.59 0.56
CA HIS A 160 -18.76 13.03 0.40
C HIS A 160 -17.45 13.41 -0.30
N ALA A 161 -17.50 14.51 -1.05
CA ALA A 161 -16.28 15.08 -1.62
C ALA A 161 -15.31 15.48 -0.51
N THR A 162 -14.02 15.23 -0.73
CA THR A 162 -12.98 15.42 0.29
C THR A 162 -11.79 16.15 -0.30
N ALA A 163 -11.39 17.27 0.31
CA ALA A 163 -10.16 17.98 -0.03
C ALA A 163 -8.97 17.35 0.70
N PRO A 164 -7.81 17.14 0.05
CA PRO A 164 -6.61 16.68 0.71
C PRO A 164 -5.98 17.80 1.55
N LEU A 165 -5.39 17.42 2.69
CA LEU A 165 -4.67 18.32 3.60
C LEU A 165 -3.22 18.52 3.16
N LEU A 166 -2.62 17.44 2.65
CA LEU A 166 -1.24 17.37 2.23
C LEU A 166 -1.10 16.41 1.06
N ARG A 167 -0.14 16.66 0.17
CA ARG A 167 0.28 15.71 -0.85
C ARG A 167 1.76 15.42 -0.72
N VAL A 168 2.12 14.17 -0.95
CA VAL A 168 3.48 13.68 -0.83
C VAL A 168 3.84 12.99 -2.13
N LEU A 169 4.91 13.46 -2.78
CA LEU A 169 5.47 12.76 -3.94
C LEU A 169 6.06 11.43 -3.45
N SER A 170 5.62 10.36 -4.09
CA SER A 170 6.11 9.00 -3.90
C SER A 170 6.87 8.59 -5.15
N SER A 171 8.17 8.34 -5.03
CA SER A 171 8.96 7.75 -6.11
C SER A 171 9.29 6.30 -5.77
N SER A 172 9.38 5.45 -6.80
CA SER A 172 9.63 4.01 -6.71
C SER A 172 11.02 3.64 -6.12
N LEU A 173 11.87 4.64 -5.85
CA LEU A 173 13.23 4.47 -5.33
C LEU A 173 13.33 3.94 -3.89
N LEU A 174 12.21 3.72 -3.19
CA LEU A 174 12.23 3.39 -1.75
C LEU A 174 11.48 2.12 -1.33
N ILE A 175 10.77 1.43 -2.23
CA ILE A 175 9.95 0.26 -1.79
C ILE A 175 10.69 -1.08 -1.98
N PHE A 176 11.60 -1.22 -2.97
CA PHE A 176 12.08 -2.55 -3.40
C PHE A 176 13.60 -2.74 -3.51
N ARG A 177 14.46 -1.77 -3.15
CA ARG A 177 15.92 -2.04 -3.13
C ARG A 177 16.31 -2.81 -1.87
N SER A 178 16.53 -4.12 -2.04
CA SER A 178 16.76 -5.10 -0.98
C SER A 178 18.12 -5.01 -0.26
N THR A 179 18.97 -4.02 -0.55
CA THR A 179 20.30 -3.87 0.08
C THR A 179 20.28 -3.04 1.38
N GLU A 180 19.23 -2.26 1.66
CA GLU A 180 19.10 -1.48 2.91
C GLU A 180 18.40 -2.26 4.05
N ARG A 181 18.21 -3.57 3.89
CA ARG A 181 17.55 -4.42 4.90
C ARG A 181 18.32 -4.53 6.22
N SER A 182 19.64 -4.30 6.26
CA SER A 182 20.43 -4.55 7.48
C SER A 182 20.35 -3.41 8.50
N GLU A 183 20.34 -2.16 8.06
CA GLU A 183 20.35 -1.00 8.97
C GLU A 183 18.93 -0.65 9.47
N TYR A 184 17.92 -0.72 8.60
CA TYR A 184 16.53 -0.44 8.98
C TYR A 184 15.98 -1.46 9.99
N ARG A 185 16.30 -2.75 9.78
CA ARG A 185 15.85 -3.84 10.66
C ARG A 185 16.50 -3.77 12.05
N LYS A 186 17.76 -3.36 12.14
CA LYS A 186 18.47 -3.17 13.42
C LYS A 186 17.90 -2.04 14.26
N LYS A 187 17.41 -0.97 13.63
CA LYS A 187 17.03 0.26 14.34
C LYS A 187 15.56 0.31 14.79
N TYR A 188 14.65 -0.37 14.09
CA TYR A 188 13.21 -0.19 14.31
C TYR A 188 12.36 -1.48 14.33
N VAL A 189 12.96 -2.68 14.24
CA VAL A 189 12.22 -3.95 14.30
C VAL A 189 12.76 -4.80 15.45
N ALA A 190 11.94 -5.04 16.47
CA ALA A 190 12.26 -5.93 17.59
C ALA A 190 12.76 -7.32 17.12
N PRO A 191 13.68 -7.97 17.86
CA PRO A 191 14.63 -8.95 17.31
C PRO A 191 14.09 -10.36 16.95
N HIS A 192 12.78 -10.61 16.95
CA HIS A 192 12.26 -11.99 16.83
C HIS A 192 11.42 -12.25 15.57
N VAL A 193 12.04 -12.15 14.39
CA VAL A 193 11.47 -12.74 13.16
C VAL A 193 12.55 -13.57 12.47
N THR A 194 12.50 -14.89 12.66
CA THR A 194 13.35 -15.86 11.95
C THR A 194 12.83 -16.01 10.52
N THR A 195 13.68 -15.75 9.53
CA THR A 195 13.37 -16.01 8.12
C THR A 195 13.57 -17.51 7.85
N LEU A 196 12.54 -18.20 7.34
CA LEU A 196 12.73 -19.52 6.72
C LEU A 196 13.61 -19.34 5.47
N GLN A 197 14.78 -19.98 5.45
CA GLN A 197 15.63 -20.06 4.27
C GLN A 197 14.95 -20.91 3.19
N GLU A 198 14.90 -20.38 1.97
CA GLU A 198 14.60 -21.16 0.77
C GLU A 198 15.70 -22.22 0.58
N SER A 199 15.31 -23.49 0.68
CA SER A 199 16.17 -24.61 0.31
C SER A 199 16.19 -24.74 -1.21
N THR A 200 17.29 -24.33 -1.83
CA THR A 200 17.64 -24.73 -3.19
C THR A 200 18.29 -26.11 -3.15
N ALA A 201 17.50 -27.16 -3.31
CA ALA A 201 18.00 -28.48 -3.68
C ALA A 201 17.32 -28.92 -4.98
N LYS A 202 18.07 -28.87 -6.09
CA LYS A 202 17.71 -29.54 -7.35
C LYS A 202 17.91 -31.04 -7.16
N SER A 203 16.84 -31.83 -7.19
CA SER A 203 16.94 -33.28 -7.43
C SER A 203 16.82 -33.55 -8.93
N PRO A 204 17.74 -34.33 -9.55
CA PRO A 204 17.58 -34.78 -10.92
C PRO A 204 16.52 -35.90 -10.99
N LEU A 205 15.66 -35.84 -12.00
CA LEU A 205 14.69 -36.89 -12.35
C LEU A 205 15.43 -38.13 -12.89
N PRO A 206 15.01 -39.36 -12.55
CA PRO A 206 15.56 -40.57 -13.15
C PRO A 206 15.00 -40.79 -14.55
N VAL A 207 15.90 -41.00 -15.51
CA VAL A 207 15.61 -41.49 -16.86
C VAL A 207 15.12 -42.93 -16.78
N GLN A 208 13.89 -43.20 -17.18
CA GLN A 208 13.45 -44.57 -17.46
C GLN A 208 13.87 -44.94 -18.89
N ARG A 209 14.67 -46.00 -19.00
CA ARG A 209 14.92 -46.72 -20.25
C ARG A 209 13.82 -47.75 -20.46
N THR A 210 13.22 -47.74 -21.64
CA THR A 210 12.54 -48.90 -22.26
C THR A 210 13.16 -49.09 -23.62
#